data_AF-A0A4Y7U4H9-F1
#
_entry.id   AF-A0A4Y7U4H9-F1
#
_cell.length_a   1.000
_cell.length_b   1.000
_cell.length_c   1.000
_cell.angle_alpha   90.00
_cell.angle_beta   90.00
_cell.angle_gamma   90.00
#
_symmetry.space_group_name_H-M   'P 1'
#
loop_
_entity.id
_entity.type
_entity.pdbx_description
1 polymer ?
#
loop_
_entity_poly.entity_id
_entity_poly.type
_entity_poly.pdbx_seq_one_letter_code
_entity_poly.pdbx_strand_id
1 'polypeptide(L)'
;KHFDKVERESLNSKELTALENKEFTIERLRHVRDMFMFSCYTGLSYIELAELSPNKIITGIDDGLWISTSRAKTDTGVRVPLLPQAIELMEKYRDDPRALNNGTVFPVISNQRMNGYLKE
;
A
#
# COMPACT_ATOMS: atom_id res chain seq x y z
N LYS A 1 -29.12 9.31 12.86
CA LYS A 1 -28.23 8.61 11.92
C LYS A 1 -27.87 7.27 12.56
N HIS A 2 -28.43 6.18 12.05
CA HIS A 2 -28.09 4.83 12.51
C HIS A 2 -26.71 4.50 11.91
N PHE A 3 -25.72 4.20 12.75
CA PHE A 3 -24.44 3.69 12.29
C PHE A 3 -24.58 2.16 12.27
N ASP A 4 -25.04 1.62 11.15
CA ASP A 4 -24.94 0.18 10.93
C ASP A 4 -23.47 -0.21 11.01
N LYS A 5 -23.16 -1.11 11.95
CA LYS A 5 -21.83 -1.67 12.09
C LYS A 5 -21.59 -2.59 10.90
N VAL A 6 -21.01 -2.04 9.83
CA VAL A 6 -20.56 -2.83 8.68
C VAL A 6 -19.40 -3.71 9.16
N GLU A 7 -19.64 -5.01 9.27
CA GLU A 7 -18.55 -5.97 9.41
C GLU A 7 -17.69 -5.88 8.15
N ARG A 8 -16.43 -5.45 8.32
CA ARG A 8 -15.48 -5.40 7.23
C ARG A 8 -14.85 -6.77 7.14
N GLU A 9 -15.26 -7.55 6.14
CA GLU A 9 -14.59 -8.78 5.80
C GLU A 9 -13.14 -8.47 5.42
N SER A 10 -12.20 -9.13 6.10
CA SER A 10 -10.78 -9.12 5.76
C SER A 10 -10.48 -10.31 4.87
N LEU A 11 -9.57 -10.13 3.90
CA LEU A 11 -9.12 -11.24 3.08
C LEU A 11 -8.42 -12.29 3.95
N ASN A 12 -8.79 -13.55 3.77
CA ASN A 12 -8.02 -14.66 4.31
C ASN A 12 -6.76 -14.91 3.46
N SER A 13 -5.82 -15.70 3.97
CA SER A 13 -4.55 -15.94 3.28
C SER A 13 -4.72 -16.51 1.86
N LYS A 14 -5.74 -17.35 1.61
CA LYS A 14 -5.99 -17.92 0.28
C LYS A 14 -6.50 -16.85 -0.69
N GLU A 15 -7.37 -15.97 -0.24
CA GLU A 15 -7.90 -14.86 -1.04
C GLU A 15 -6.79 -13.85 -1.36
N LEU A 16 -5.89 -13.58 -0.40
CA LEU A 16 -4.73 -12.72 -0.61
C LEU A 16 -3.81 -13.31 -1.68
N THR A 17 -3.47 -14.60 -1.59
CA THR A 17 -2.66 -15.29 -2.61
C THR A 17 -3.37 -15.35 -3.96
N ALA A 18 -4.69 -15.54 -4.00
CA ALA A 18 -5.46 -15.52 -5.24
C ALA A 18 -5.43 -14.13 -5.90
N LEU A 19 -5.50 -13.05 -5.11
CA LEU A 19 -5.41 -11.68 -5.59
C LEU A 19 -4.00 -11.34 -6.10
N GLU A 20 -2.97 -11.78 -5.39
CA GLU A 20 -1.56 -11.62 -5.77
C GLU A 20 -1.28 -12.22 -7.15
N ASN A 21 -1.76 -13.45 -7.38
CA ASN A 21 -1.59 -14.19 -8.62
C ASN A 21 -2.59 -13.80 -9.72
N LYS A 22 -3.57 -12.93 -9.42
CA LYS A 22 -4.55 -12.49 -10.42
C LYS A 22 -3.87 -11.57 -11.43
N GLU A 23 -3.80 -12.03 -12.68
CA GLU A 23 -3.29 -11.23 -13.77
C GLU A 23 -4.37 -10.27 -14.29
N PHE A 24 -4.02 -9.00 -14.39
CA PHE A 24 -4.86 -7.99 -15.02
C PHE A 24 -4.18 -7.51 -16.30
N THR A 25 -4.91 -7.53 -17.42
CA THR A 25 -4.45 -6.98 -18.70
C THR A 25 -4.41 -5.45 -18.68
N ILE A 26 -5.25 -4.83 -17.84
CA ILE A 26 -5.36 -3.38 -17.72
C ILE A 26 -4.38 -2.87 -16.66
N GLU A 27 -3.46 -1.99 -17.07
CA GLU A 27 -2.41 -1.44 -16.20
C GLU A 27 -2.96 -0.79 -14.93
N ARG A 28 -4.07 -0.03 -15.03
CA ARG A 28 -4.71 0.64 -13.88
C ARG A 28 -5.14 -0.35 -12.79
N LEU A 29 -5.62 -1.53 -13.19
CA LEU A 29 -6.07 -2.56 -12.25
C LEU A 29 -4.89 -3.27 -11.60
N ARG A 30 -3.82 -3.56 -12.35
CA ARG A 30 -2.56 -4.07 -11.77
C ARG A 30 -2.02 -3.14 -10.71
N HIS A 31 -2.03 -1.85 -11.01
CA HIS A 31 -1.54 -0.84 -10.09
C HIS A 31 -2.37 -0.73 -8.80
N VAL A 32 -3.69 -0.77 -8.92
CA VAL A 32 -4.60 -0.83 -7.75
C VAL A 32 -4.34 -2.07 -6.90
N ARG A 33 -4.21 -3.24 -7.55
CA ARG A 33 -3.88 -4.50 -6.89
C ARG A 33 -2.57 -4.34 -6.12
N ASP A 34 -1.52 -3.85 -6.76
CA ASP A 34 -0.19 -3.73 -6.16
C ASP A 34 -0.19 -2.79 -4.94
N MET A 35 -0.84 -1.63 -5.05
CA MET A 35 -1.04 -0.71 -3.91
C MET A 35 -1.80 -1.39 -2.77
N PHE A 36 -2.85 -2.13 -3.10
CA PHE A 36 -3.66 -2.84 -2.12
C PHE A 36 -2.87 -3.98 -1.44
N MET A 37 -2.13 -4.78 -2.19
CA MET A 37 -1.26 -5.83 -1.67
C MET A 37 -0.19 -5.25 -0.73
N PHE A 38 0.44 -4.15 -1.12
CA PHE A 38 1.38 -3.45 -0.25
C PHE A 38 0.73 -3.01 1.06
N SER A 39 -0.51 -2.49 1.01
CA SER A 39 -1.27 -2.14 2.22
C SER A 39 -1.56 -3.36 3.11
N CYS A 40 -1.83 -4.54 2.52
CA CYS A 40 -2.02 -5.78 3.27
C CYS A 40 -0.73 -6.26 3.95
N TYR A 41 0.42 -6.11 3.30
CA TYR A 41 1.71 -6.52 3.87
C TYR A 41 2.21 -5.57 4.96
N THR A 42 1.87 -4.29 4.88
CA THR A 42 2.41 -3.24 5.77
C THR A 42 1.38 -2.74 6.80
N GLY A 43 0.11 -3.06 6.62
CA GLY A 43 -0.98 -2.56 7.47
C GLY A 43 -1.22 -1.04 7.35
N LEU A 44 -0.61 -0.38 6.36
CA LEU A 44 -0.81 1.05 6.12
C LEU A 44 -2.23 1.33 5.64
N SER A 45 -2.81 2.42 6.12
CA SER A 45 -4.04 2.95 5.55
C SER A 45 -3.78 3.56 4.16
N TYR A 46 -4.84 3.71 3.36
CA TYR A 46 -4.74 4.37 2.05
C TYR A 46 -4.05 5.74 2.12
N ILE A 47 -4.34 6.55 3.15
CA ILE A 47 -3.75 7.88 3.30
C ILE A 47 -2.24 7.76 3.52
N GLU A 48 -1.81 6.85 4.40
CA GLU A 48 -0.39 6.64 4.65
C GLU A 48 0.34 6.11 3.42
N LEU A 49 -0.31 5.23 2.65
CA LEU A 49 0.23 4.72 1.38
C LEU A 49 0.35 5.83 0.33
N ALA A 50 -0.68 6.68 0.22
CA ALA A 50 -0.71 7.81 -0.70
C ALA A 50 0.33 8.90 -0.36
N GLU A 51 0.69 9.02 0.92
CA GLU A 51 1.70 9.98 1.41
C GLU A 51 3.06 9.30 1.68
N LEU A 52 3.22 8.03 1.31
CA LEU A 52 4.46 7.29 1.54
C LEU A 52 5.50 7.82 0.56
N SER A 53 6.52 8.50 1.10
CA SER A 53 7.67 8.97 0.32
C SER A 53 8.88 8.07 0.57
N PRO A 54 9.83 7.98 -0.38
CA PRO A 54 11.07 7.21 -0.20
C PRO A 54 11.84 7.60 1.08
N ASN A 55 11.76 8.86 1.50
CA ASN A 55 12.39 9.37 2.73
C ASN A 55 11.84 8.75 4.02
N LYS A 56 10.64 8.16 3.97
CA LYS A 56 10.05 7.42 5.10
C LYS A 56 10.55 5.98 5.17
N ILE A 57 11.33 5.52 4.20
CA ILE A 57 11.93 4.19 4.20
C ILE A 57 13.32 4.28 4.81
N ILE A 58 13.56 3.52 5.87
CA ILE A 58 14.82 3.50 6.61
C ILE A 58 15.41 2.08 6.63
N THR A 59 16.73 1.97 6.66
CA THR A 59 17.42 0.71 6.88
C THR A 59 17.56 0.46 8.38
N GLY A 60 17.15 -0.72 8.84
CA GLY A 60 17.29 -1.17 10.21
C GLY A 60 18.70 -1.67 10.52
N ILE A 61 18.91 -2.09 11.77
CA ILE A 61 20.21 -2.59 12.26
C ILE A 61 20.59 -3.91 11.57
N ASP A 62 19.60 -4.69 11.15
CA ASP A 62 19.76 -5.98 10.47
C ASP A 62 19.76 -5.85 8.93
N ASP A 63 20.07 -4.67 8.39
CA ASP A 63 19.99 -4.31 6.96
C ASP A 63 18.59 -4.45 6.31
N GLY A 64 17.57 -4.83 7.08
CA GLY A 64 16.18 -4.87 6.63
C GLY A 64 15.59 -3.47 6.41
N LEU A 65 14.68 -3.31 5.46
CA LEU A 65 13.99 -2.05 5.22
C LEU A 65 12.77 -1.90 6.14
N TRP A 66 12.52 -0.68 6.60
CA TRP A 66 11.41 -0.34 7.48
C TRP A 66 10.72 0.93 6.99
N ILE A 67 9.40 0.96 7.09
CA ILE A 67 8.64 2.20 6.95
C ILE A 67 8.60 2.89 8.31
N SER A 68 9.00 4.15 8.36
CA SER A 68 8.87 5.03 9.51
C SER A 68 7.82 6.10 9.23
N THR A 69 6.60 5.93 9.75
CA THR A 69 5.53 6.94 9.66
C THR A 69 5.25 7.54 11.03
N SER A 70 4.87 8.81 11.09
CA SER A 70 4.28 9.42 12.28
C SER A 70 2.76 9.40 12.13
N ARG A 71 2.03 8.74 13.05
CA ARG A 71 0.56 8.84 13.03
C ARG A 71 0.14 10.27 13.32
N ALA A 72 -0.49 10.92 12.35
CA ALA A 72 -0.99 12.30 12.45
C ALA A 72 -1.95 12.55 13.63
N LYS A 73 -2.51 11.49 14.24
CA LYS A 73 -3.46 11.59 15.37
C LYS A 73 -2.86 11.38 16.75
N THR A 74 -1.67 10.78 16.90
CA THR A 74 -1.15 10.41 18.24
C THR A 74 0.32 10.77 18.49
N ASP A 75 0.98 11.43 17.53
CA ASP A 75 2.42 11.78 17.61
C ASP A 75 3.35 10.59 17.93
N THR A 76 2.84 9.37 17.71
CA THR A 76 3.57 8.12 17.94
C THR A 76 4.16 7.69 16.61
N GLY A 77 5.49 7.65 16.52
CA GLY A 77 6.20 7.07 15.40
C GLY A 77 5.91 5.57 15.32
N VAL A 78 5.33 5.12 14.21
CA VAL A 78 5.11 3.70 13.90
C VAL A 78 6.22 3.27 12.95
N ARG A 79 6.89 2.18 13.31
CA ARG A 79 7.88 1.50 12.45
C ARG A 79 7.32 0.16 12.02
N VAL A 80 7.20 -0.05 10.72
CA VAL A 80 6.72 -1.29 10.14
C VAL A 80 7.85 -1.93 9.33
N PRO A 81 8.25 -3.18 9.62
CA PRO A 81 9.23 -3.87 8.79
C PRO A 81 8.64 -4.15 7.41
N LEU A 82 9.42 -3.92 6.35
CA LEU A 82 9.02 -4.27 4.99
C LEU A 82 9.34 -5.74 4.71
N LEU A 83 8.31 -6.50 4.38
CA LEU A 83 8.45 -7.87 3.90
C LEU A 83 9.07 -7.87 2.48
N PRO A 84 9.76 -8.96 2.07
CA PRO A 84 10.33 -9.07 0.73
C PRO A 84 9.33 -8.78 -0.40
N GLN A 85 8.10 -9.28 -0.28
CA GLN A 85 7.00 -9.02 -1.24
C GLN A 85 6.64 -7.52 -1.33
N ALA A 86 6.67 -6.80 -0.20
CA ALA A 86 6.41 -5.37 -0.20
C ALA A 86 7.57 -4.58 -0.83
N ILE A 87 8.81 -5.04 -0.64
CA ILE A 87 10.01 -4.45 -1.26
C ILE A 87 9.93 -4.64 -2.79
N GLU A 88 9.61 -5.83 -3.27
CA GLU A 88 9.45 -6.09 -4.72
C GLU A 88 8.42 -5.17 -5.37
N LEU A 89 7.28 -4.94 -4.71
CA LEU A 89 6.28 -3.99 -5.17
C LEU A 89 6.83 -2.56 -5.20
N MET A 90 7.56 -2.13 -4.17
CA MET A 90 8.18 -0.80 -4.15
C MET A 90 9.22 -0.63 -5.28
N GLU A 91 10.08 -1.62 -5.50
CA GLU A 91 11.09 -1.62 -6.56
C GLU A 91 10.46 -1.50 -7.94
N LYS A 92 9.34 -2.20 -8.17
CA LYS A 92 8.59 -2.15 -9.43
C LYS A 92 8.14 -0.74 -9.83
N TYR A 93 7.86 0.13 -8.85
CA TYR A 93 7.38 1.49 -9.08
C TYR A 93 8.44 2.57 -8.86
N ARG A 94 9.69 2.20 -8.53
CA ARG A 94 10.79 3.12 -8.23
C ARG A 94 11.00 4.16 -9.34
N ASP A 95 10.92 3.72 -10.60
CA ASP A 95 11.16 4.57 -11.77
C ASP A 95 9.84 5.03 -12.45
N ASP A 96 8.68 4.84 -11.80
CA ASP A 96 7.41 5.27 -12.37
C ASP A 96 7.32 6.81 -12.39
N PRO A 97 7.17 7.44 -13.58
CA PRO A 97 7.16 8.90 -13.69
C PRO A 97 6.08 9.58 -12.83
N ARG A 98 4.95 8.90 -12.59
CA ARG A 98 3.85 9.40 -11.79
C ARG A 98 4.21 9.42 -10.30
N ALA A 99 4.90 8.39 -9.83
CA ALA A 99 5.39 8.29 -8.46
C ALA A 99 6.48 9.35 -8.21
N LEU A 100 7.45 9.44 -9.12
CA LEU A 100 8.53 10.43 -9.09
C LEU A 100 8.01 11.87 -9.09
N ASN A 101 7.06 12.20 -9.97
CA ASN A 101 6.48 13.54 -10.03
C ASN A 101 5.73 13.93 -8.76
N ASN A 102 5.19 12.96 -8.03
CA ASN A 102 4.47 13.19 -6.78
C ASN A 102 5.39 13.09 -5.54
N GLY A 103 6.65 12.66 -5.71
CA GLY A 103 7.57 12.40 -4.59
C GLY A 103 7.12 11.23 -3.69
N THR A 104 6.33 10.30 -4.23
CA THR A 104 5.75 9.17 -3.51
C THR A 104 6.36 7.85 -3.98
N VAL A 105 6.23 6.80 -3.16
CA VAL A 105 6.71 5.45 -3.49
C VAL A 105 5.85 4.81 -4.59
N PHE A 106 4.55 5.09 -4.58
CA PHE A 106 3.59 4.58 -5.56
C PHE A 106 2.94 5.72 -6.35
N PRO A 107 2.49 5.48 -7.58
CA PRO A 107 1.59 6.40 -8.26
C PRO A 107 0.29 6.54 -7.46
N VAL A 108 -0.09 7.75 -7.05
CA VAL A 108 -1.29 7.91 -6.22
C VAL A 108 -2.51 8.13 -7.11
N ILE A 109 -3.52 7.28 -6.95
CA ILE A 109 -4.88 7.51 -7.46
C ILE A 109 -5.82 7.85 -6.31
N SER A 110 -6.94 8.53 -6.57
CA SER A 110 -7.90 8.88 -5.51
C SER A 110 -8.53 7.64 -4.86
N ASN A 111 -8.85 7.72 -3.56
CA ASN A 111 -9.47 6.62 -2.80
C ASN A 111 -10.77 6.13 -3.45
N GLN A 112 -11.56 7.05 -4.03
CA GLN A 112 -12.79 6.69 -4.75
C GLN A 112 -12.49 5.81 -5.97
N ARG A 113 -11.44 6.13 -6.75
CA ARG A 113 -11.01 5.33 -7.90
C ARG A 113 -10.45 3.99 -7.46
N MET A 114 -9.64 3.97 -6.42
CA MET A 114 -9.10 2.73 -5.86
C MET A 114 -10.23 1.76 -5.47
N ASN A 115 -11.23 2.24 -4.73
CA ASN A 115 -12.39 1.42 -4.34
C ASN A 115 -13.27 1.02 -5.52
N GLY A 116 -13.39 1.86 -6.55
CA GLY A 116 -14.09 1.50 -7.78
C GLY A 116 -13.41 0.34 -8.51
N TYR A 117 -12.09 0.39 -8.60
CA TYR A 117 -11.29 -0.62 -9.29
C TYR A 117 -11.11 -1.92 -8.51
N LEU A 118 -11.14 -1.88 -7.17
CA LEU A 118 -11.15 -3.09 -6.34
C LEU A 118 -12.46 -3.89 -6.46
N LYS A 119 -13.55 -3.24 -6.88
CA LYS A 119 -14.87 -3.85 -7.06
C LYS A 119 -15.14 -4.31 -8.50
N GLU A 120 -14.23 -4.01 -9.43
CA GLU A 120 -14.27 -4.43 -10.84
C GLU A 120 -13.75 -5.87 -10.98
#